data_AF-A0ABD5AZN2-F1
#
_entry.id   AF-A0ABD5AZN2-F1
#
_cell.length_a   1.000
_cell.length_b   1.000
_cell.length_c   1.000
_cell.angle_alpha   90.00
_cell.angle_beta   90.00
_cell.angle_gamma   90.00
#
_symmetry.space_group_name_H-M   'P 1'
#
loop_
_entity.id
_entity.type
_entity.pdbx_description
1 polymer ?
#
loop_
_entity_poly.entity_id
_entity_poly.type
_entity_poly.pdbx_seq_one_letter_code
_entity_poly.pdbx_strand_id
1 'polypeptide(L)' 'MKDYYVIIDGYNMIGQSQKLSRVAKESLEEAREQLLIEISNYSAVTKGKIVCVFDAYDRGTPQSEYEYHGVHVV' A
#
# COMPACT_ATOMS: atom_id res chain seq x y z
N MET A 1 -21.36 15.84 5.05
CA MET A 1 -20.95 14.60 4.36
C MET A 1 -19.96 13.88 5.25
N LYS A 2 -20.07 12.55 5.40
CA LYS A 2 -19.07 11.76 6.13
C LYS A 2 -17.90 11.47 5.19
N ASP A 3 -16.68 11.69 5.66
CA ASP A 3 -15.49 11.20 4.99
C ASP A 3 -15.47 9.67 5.07
N TYR A 4 -15.18 9.02 3.95
CA TYR A 4 -15.00 7.57 3.88
C TYR A 4 -13.52 7.26 3.75
N TYR A 5 -13.04 6.33 4.59
CA TYR A 5 -11.65 5.90 4.63
C TYR A 5 -11.58 4.43 4.23
N VAL A 6 -10.64 4.09 3.34
CA VAL A 6 -10.25 2.72 3.04
C VAL A 6 -8.90 2.48 3.68
N ILE A 7 -8.82 1.50 4.57
CA ILE A 7 -7.57 1.08 5.21
C ILE A 7 -7.16 -0.24 4.59
N ILE A 8 -5.95 -0.27 4.03
CA ILE A 8 -5.39 -1.42 3.32
C ILE A 8 -4.19 -1.93 4.12
N ASP A 9 -4.17 -3.23 4.42
CA ASP A 9 -2.96 -3.91 4.89
C ASP A 9 -2.13 -4.32 3.66
N GLY A 10 -1.01 -3.63 3.48
CA GLY A 10 -0.18 -3.75 2.28
C GLY A 10 0.44 -5.14 2.11
N TYR A 11 0.93 -5.75 3.19
CA TYR A 11 1.57 -7.07 3.10
C TYR A 11 0.58 -8.19 2.88
N ASN A 12 -0.60 -8.13 3.50
CA ASN A 12 -1.67 -9.07 3.20
C ASN A 12 -2.09 -8.98 1.73
N MET A 13 -2.20 -7.77 1.16
CA MET A 13 -2.55 -7.60 -0.25
C MET A 13 -1.47 -8.13 -1.21
N ILE A 14 -0.20 -7.87 -0.92
CA ILE A 14 0.92 -8.44 -1.68
C ILE A 14 0.87 -9.98 -1.64
N GLY A 15 0.68 -10.56 -0.45
CA GLY A 15 0.66 -12.01 -0.26
C GLY A 15 -0.50 -12.72 -0.97
N GLN A 16 -1.67 -12.08 -1.04
CA GLN A 16 -2.86 -12.65 -1.69
C GLN A 16 -2.84 -12.51 -3.22
N SER A 17 -2.12 -11.53 -3.76
CA SER A 17 -1.97 -11.34 -5.20
C SER A 17 -0.92 -12.28 -5.78
N GLN A 18 -1.32 -13.15 -6.72
CA GLN A 18 -0.37 -14.06 -7.37
C GLN A 18 0.76 -13.33 -8.13
N LYS A 19 0.48 -12.13 -8.65
CA LYS A 19 1.48 -11.28 -9.32
C LYS A 19 2.44 -10.68 -8.29
N LEU A 20 1.91 -9.97 -7.30
CA LEU A 20 2.73 -9.25 -6.33
C LEU A 20 3.50 -10.21 -5.41
N SER A 21 2.94 -11.37 -5.05
CA SER A 21 3.66 -12.33 -4.22
C SER A 21 4.83 -12.99 -4.95
N ARG A 22 4.82 -13.04 -6.29
CA ARG A 22 5.99 -13.46 -7.07
C ARG A 22 7.08 -12.39 -7.03
N VAL A 23 6.71 -11.12 -7.27
CA VAL A 23 7.64 -9.99 -7.17
C VAL A 23 8.24 -9.91 -5.76
N ALA A 24 7.43 -10.07 -4.72
CA ALA A 24 7.86 -10.00 -3.33
C ALA A 24 8.87 -11.09 -2.92
N LYS A 25 8.94 -12.20 -3.64
CA LYS A 25 9.98 -13.23 -3.42
C LYS A 25 11.36 -12.77 -3.89
N GLU A 26 11.41 -11.84 -4.84
CA GLU A 26 12.63 -11.26 -5.39
C GLU A 26 12.95 -9.92 -4.71
N SER A 27 11.96 -9.05 -4.56
CA SER A 27 12.07 -7.75 -3.91
C SER A 27 10.74 -7.35 -3.26
N LEU A 28 10.74 -7.29 -1.93
CA LEU A 28 9.59 -6.81 -1.17
C LEU A 28 9.32 -5.33 -1.42
N GLU A 29 10.37 -4.53 -1.64
CA GLU A 29 10.26 -3.11 -1.96
C GLU A 29 9.59 -2.88 -3.31
N GLU A 30 9.98 -3.64 -4.33
CA GLU A 30 9.35 -3.55 -5.65
C GLU A 30 7.86 -3.95 -5.60
N ALA A 31 7.53 -4.97 -4.79
CA ALA A 31 6.13 -5.35 -4.59
C ALA A 31 5.32 -4.25 -3.88
N ARG A 32 5.93 -3.53 -2.92
CA ARG A 32 5.32 -2.35 -2.26
C ARG A 32 5.05 -1.24 -3.27
N GLU A 33 6.04 -0.88 -4.07
CA GLU A 33 5.90 0.15 -5.11
C GLU A 33 4.80 -0.22 -6.13
N GLN A 34 4.82 -1.45 -6.64
CA GLN A 34 3.79 -1.91 -7.57
C GLN A 34 2.39 -1.89 -6.95
N LEU A 35 2.24 -2.30 -5.69
CA LEU A 35 0.96 -2.19 -4.99
C LEU A 35 0.49 -0.74 -4.89
N LEU A 36 1.37 0.19 -4.52
CA LEU A 36 1.04 1.61 -4.37
C LEU A 36 0.59 2.25 -5.69
N ILE A 37 1.20 1.87 -6.82
CA ILE A 37 0.76 2.30 -8.16
C ILE A 37 -0.69 1.86 -8.42
N GLU A 38 -1.01 0.58 -8.16
CA GLU A 38 -2.36 0.06 -8.37
C GLU A 38 -3.40 0.74 -7.45
N ILE A 39 -3.04 0.98 -6.18
CA ILE A 39 -3.91 1.69 -5.23
C ILE A 39 -4.10 3.15 -5.65
N SER A 40 -3.05 3.83 -6.12
CA SER A 40 -3.15 5.21 -6.62
C SER A 40 -4.06 5.32 -7.85
N ASN A 41 -3.98 4.36 -8.78
CA ASN A 41 -4.90 4.30 -9.91
C ASN A 41 -6.36 4.14 -9.45
N TYR A 42 -6.59 3.35 -8.41
CA TYR A 42 -7.91 3.21 -7.79
C TYR A 42 -8.35 4.48 -7.03
N SER A 43 -7.44 5.15 -6.33
CA SER A 43 -7.75 6.39 -5.59
C SER A 43 -8.17 7.52 -6.53
N ALA A 44 -7.57 7.59 -7.73
CA ALA A 44 -7.88 8.61 -8.74
C ALA A 44 -9.34 8.56 -9.25
N VAL A 45 -9.99 7.40 -9.20
CA VAL A 45 -11.37 7.20 -9.70
C VAL A 45 -12.41 7.02 -8.59
N THR A 46 -11.98 6.95 -7.33
CA THR A 46 -12.88 6.73 -6.20
C THR A 46 -12.97 7.95 -5.29
N LYS A 47 -14.15 8.13 -4.66
CA LYS A 47 -14.34 9.17 -3.64
C LYS A 47 -14.04 8.55 -2.28
N GLY A 48 -12.88 8.85 -1.70
CA GLY A 48 -12.48 8.38 -0.38
C GLY A 48 -11.00 8.67 -0.11
N LYS A 49 -10.61 8.69 1.16
CA LYS A 49 -9.19 8.77 1.55
C LYS A 49 -8.67 7.35 1.74
N ILE A 50 -7.60 7.00 1.05
CA ILE A 50 -7.00 5.66 1.15
C ILE A 50 -5.76 5.75 2.03
N VAL A 51 -5.70 4.88 3.03
CA VAL A 51 -4.54 4.67 3.89
C VAL A 51 -4.01 3.27 3.63
N CYS A 52 -2.77 3.15 3.16
CA CYS A 52 -2.08 1.87 3.00
C CYS A 52 -1.07 1.71 4.14
N VAL A 53 -1.26 0.70 4.97
CA VAL A 53 -0.39 0.40 6.11
C VAL A 53 0.54 -0.73 5.72
N PHE A 54 1.85 -0.46 5.77
CA PHE A 54 2.87 -1.49 5.75
C PHE A 54 3.44 -1.59 7.16
N ASP A 55 3.00 -2.59 7.93
CA ASP A 55 3.53 -2.80 9.27
C ASP A 55 5.06 -2.99 9.25
N ALA A 56 5.72 -2.76 10.38
CA ALA A 56 7.17 -2.90 10.44
C ALA A 56 7.56 -4.39 10.33
N TYR A 57 7.60 -4.90 9.09
CA TYR A 57 8.07 -6.24 8.76
C TYR A 57 9.54 -6.43 9.19
N ASP A 58 10.31 -5.33 9.31
CA ASP A 58 11.64 -5.34 9.89
C ASP A 58 11.76 -4.27 11.00
N ARG A 59 12.24 -4.66 12.19
CA ARG A 59 12.25 -3.83 13.41
C ARG A 59 13.27 -2.68 13.39
N GLY A 60 13.95 -2.47 12.27
CA GLY A 60 15.02 -1.49 12.11
C GLY A 60 14.68 -0.28 11.23
N THR A 61 13.58 -0.35 10.45
CA THR A 61 13.22 0.75 9.54
C THR A 61 12.32 1.73 10.28
N PRO A 62 12.67 3.03 10.35
CA PRO A 62 11.77 4.04 10.87
C PRO A 62 10.43 3.93 10.14
N GLN A 63 9.33 3.81 10.88
CA GLN A 63 8.00 3.97 10.29
C GLN A 63 7.95 5.39 9.71
N SER A 64 7.90 5.48 8.39
CA SER A 64 7.80 6.73 7.68
C SER A 64 6.38 6.88 7.15
N GLU A 65 5.69 7.90 7.62
CA GLU A 65 4.43 8.34 7.03
C GLU A 65 4.73 9.21 5.80
N TYR A 66 4.12 8.91 4.65
CA TYR A 66 4.28 9.70 3.43
C TYR A 66 3.06 9.62 2.50
N GLU A 67 2.94 10.57 1.59
CA GLU A 67 1.90 10.59 0.56
C GLU A 67 2.44 10.04 -0.76
N TYR A 68 1.77 9.03 -1.30
CA TYR A 68 2.04 8.45 -2.60
C TYR A 68 0.85 8.66 -3.54
N HIS A 69 0.91 9.68 -4.39
CA HIS A 69 -0.06 9.90 -5.48
C HIS A 69 -1.54 9.76 -5.02
N GLY A 70 -1.90 10.41 -3.90
CA GLY A 70 -3.25 10.37 -3.33
C GLY A 70 -3.53 9.19 -2.39
N VAL A 71 -2.50 8.45 -2.00
CA VAL A 71 -2.54 7.37 -1.00
C VAL A 71 -1.68 7.77 0.19
N HIS A 72 -2.28 7.78 1.38
CA HIS A 72 -1.54 7.99 2.63
C HIS A 72 -0.87 6.68 3.03
N VAL A 73 0.44 6.64 3.17
CA VAL A 73 1.22 5.44 3.50
C VAL A 73 1.75 5.55 4.92
N VAL A 74 1.59 4.48 5.72
CA VAL A 74 1.94 4.40 7.16
C VAL A 74 2.68 3.10 7.48
#